data_AF-A0A257N436-F1
#
_entry.id   AF-A0A257N436-F1
#
_cell.length_a   1.000
_cell.length_b   1.000
_cell.length_c   1.000
_cell.angle_alpha   90.00
_cell.angle_beta   90.00
_cell.angle_gamma   90.00
#
_symmetry.space_group_name_H-M   'P 1'
#
loop_
_entity.id
_entity.type
_entity.pdbx_description
1 polymer ?
#
loop_
_entity_poly.entity_id
_entity_poly.type
_entity_poly.pdbx_seq_one_letter_code
_entity_poly.pdbx_strand_id
1 'polypeptide(L)' 'LGIRSVDVGNPLWAMHSIRESAGVLDHGYMIRVMKRFFGR' A
#
# COMPACT_ATOMS: atom_id res chain seq x y z
N LEU A 1 -9.10 -20.67 -5.71
CA LEU A 1 -8.08 -20.89 -4.66
C LEU A 1 -8.61 -20.71 -3.23
N GLY A 2 -9.72 -20.01 -3.00
CA GLY A 2 -10.32 -19.92 -1.65
C GLY A 2 -9.42 -19.26 -0.60
N ILE A 3 -8.46 -18.45 -1.04
CA ILE A 3 -7.48 -17.80 -0.16
C ILE A 3 -8.18 -16.63 0.52
N ARG A 4 -8.05 -16.55 1.85
CA ARG A 4 -8.50 -15.38 2.61
C ARG A 4 -7.63 -14.19 2.25
N SER A 5 -8.25 -13.12 1.79
CA SER A 5 -7.56 -11.93 1.28
C SER A 5 -7.98 -10.69 2.04
N VAL A 6 -7.06 -9.75 2.13
CA VAL A 6 -7.29 -8.37 2.56
C VAL A 6 -6.68 -7.47 1.49
N ASP A 7 -7.43 -6.45 1.07
CA ASP A 7 -6.93 -5.46 0.13
C ASP A 7 -6.29 -4.30 0.91
N VAL A 8 -5.13 -3.87 0.45
CA VAL A 8 -4.33 -2.84 1.12
C VAL A 8 -3.72 -1.91 0.09
N GLY A 9 -3.59 -0.64 0.47
CA GLY A 9 -3.01 0.38 -0.39
C GLY A 9 -2.64 1.62 0.40
N ASN A 10 -1.93 2.53 -0.27
CA ASN A 10 -1.56 3.83 0.28
C ASN A 10 -2.55 4.90 -0.21
N PRO A 11 -2.86 5.91 0.59
CA PRO A 11 -3.67 7.01 0.14
C PRO A 11 -2.98 7.76 -1.00
N LEU A 12 -3.76 8.13 -2.00
CA LEU A 12 -3.31 8.92 -3.14
C LEU A 12 -4.38 9.93 -3.53
N TRP A 13 -3.95 11.02 -4.13
CA TRP A 13 -4.80 12.05 -4.69
C TRP A 13 -4.81 11.98 -6.21
N ALA A 14 -5.95 12.37 -6.79
CA ALA A 14 -6.20 12.40 -8.21
C ALA A 14 -6.00 11.04 -8.90
N MET A 15 -6.53 9.96 -8.32
CA MET A 15 -6.52 8.63 -8.94
C MET A 15 -7.08 8.71 -10.36
N HIS A 16 -6.39 8.11 -11.32
CA HIS A 16 -6.67 8.17 -12.77
C HIS A 16 -6.30 9.49 -13.48
N SER A 17 -5.58 10.40 -12.82
CA SER A 17 -4.98 11.59 -13.47
C SER A 17 -3.73 11.22 -14.28
N ILE A 18 -3.35 12.05 -15.25
CA ILE A 18 -2.02 11.99 -15.90
C ILE A 18 -0.86 12.15 -14.91
N ARG A 19 -1.13 12.78 -13.76
CA ARG A 19 -0.19 12.92 -12.65
C ARG A 19 -0.91 12.76 -11.32
N GLU A 20 -0.54 11.72 -10.60
CA GLU A 20 -1.03 11.40 -9.26
C GLU A 20 -0.06 11.94 -8.18
N SER A 21 -0.54 12.09 -6.95
CA SER A 21 0.27 12.53 -5.80
C SER A 21 0.01 11.64 -4.60
N ALA A 22 1.07 11.27 -3.88
CA ALA A 22 0.99 10.40 -2.72
C ALA A 22 1.96 10.86 -1.62
N GLY A 23 1.71 10.44 -0.38
CA GLY A 23 2.58 10.76 0.74
C GLY A 23 3.89 9.99 0.69
N VAL A 24 5.01 10.68 0.89
CA VAL A 24 6.35 10.07 0.92
C VAL A 24 6.47 9.04 2.05
N LEU A 25 5.85 9.31 3.20
CA LEU A 25 5.90 8.42 4.37
C LEU A 25 5.08 7.13 4.18
N ASP A 26 4.02 7.17 3.36
CA ASP A 26 3.13 6.03 3.14
C ASP A 26 3.86 4.84 2.54
N HIS A 27 4.83 5.10 1.64
CA HIS A 27 5.70 4.06 1.11
C HIS A 27 6.49 3.33 2.21
N GLY A 28 7.02 4.10 3.17
CA GLY A 28 7.73 3.54 4.32
C GLY A 28 6.82 2.74 5.26
N TYR A 29 5.58 3.20 5.49
CA TYR A 29 4.60 2.45 6.27
C TYR A 29 4.21 1.13 5.60
N MET A 30 3.95 1.12 4.28
CA MET A 30 3.62 -0.10 3.55
C MET A 30 4.76 -1.12 3.60
N ILE A 31 6.01 -0.68 3.41
CA ILE A 31 7.18 -1.56 3.55
C ILE A 31 7.25 -2.17 4.95
N ARG A 32 6.99 -1.39 6.02
CA ARG A 32 6.98 -1.90 7.40
C ARG A 32 5.91 -2.97 7.61
N VAL A 33 4.68 -2.73 7.15
CA VAL A 33 3.58 -3.70 7.30
C VAL A 33 3.87 -4.99 6.53
N MET A 34 4.35 -4.89 5.28
CA MET A 34 4.68 -6.06 4.48
C MET A 34 5.85 -6.86 5.08
N LYS A 35 6.88 -6.18 5.59
CA LYS A 35 7.96 -6.83 6.34
C LYS A 35 7.44 -7.51 7.61
N ARG A 36 6.48 -6.93 8.32
CA ARG A 36 5.88 -7.54 9.51
C ARG A 36 5.00 -8.74 9.15
N PHE A 37 4.31 -8.71 8.01
CA PHE A 37 3.46 -9.81 7.56
C PHE A 37 4.26 -11.03 7.08
N PHE A 38 5.37 -10.80 6.38
CA PHE A 38 6.21 -11.87 5.84
C PHE A 38 7.44 -12.24 6.70
N GLY A 39 7.92 -11.32 7.52
CA GLY A 39 8.98 -11.56 8.49
C GLY A 39 8.41 -12.21 9.74
N ARG A 40 9.03 -13.32 10.18
CA ARG A 40 8.67 -14.04 11.41
C ARG A 40 8.45 -13.10 12.60
#